data_AF-A0A367IVA1-F1
#
_entry.id   AF-A0A367IVA1-F1
#
_cell.length_a   1.000
_cell.length_b   1.000
_cell.length_c   1.000
_cell.angle_alpha   90.00
_cell.angle_beta   90.00
_cell.angle_gamma   90.00
#
_symmetry.space_group_name_H-M   'P 1'
#
loop_
_entity.id
_entity.type
_entity.pdbx_description
1 polymer ?
#
loop_
_entity_poly.entity_id
_entity_poly.type
_entity_poly.pdbx_seq_one_letter_code
_entity_poly.pdbx_strand_id
1 'polypeptide(L)'
;MYTSHPDLAQTALYQLYGPTLGETSVLNAKETSLVTVAGLMIQNVPLQLVGHAHGALHNGASQKEVQRVQSIVSTLAEYYESPMAKL
;
A
#
# COMPACT_ATOMS: atom_id res chain seq x y z
N MET A 1 18.38 -5.14 5.12
CA MET A 1 17.63 -6.38 5.43
C MET A 1 18.53 -7.60 5.33
N TYR A 2 19.06 -7.97 4.16
CA TYR A 2 19.79 -9.24 4.00
C TYR A 2 20.99 -9.48 4.94
N THR A 3 21.71 -8.45 5.36
CA THR A 3 22.86 -8.60 6.27
C THR A 3 22.56 -8.29 7.73
N SER A 4 21.61 -7.38 8.00
CA SER A 4 21.31 -6.91 9.36
C SER A 4 20.10 -7.58 10.01
N HIS A 5 19.10 -7.99 9.21
CA HIS A 5 17.85 -8.61 9.64
C HIS A 5 17.38 -9.60 8.56
N PRO A 6 18.09 -10.73 8.39
CA PRO A 6 17.83 -11.68 7.31
C PRO A 6 16.47 -12.38 7.42
N ASP A 7 15.97 -12.56 8.64
CA ASP A 7 14.63 -13.07 8.95
C ASP A 7 13.54 -12.12 8.41
N LEU A 8 13.69 -10.81 8.61
CA LEU A 8 12.80 -9.82 8.03
C LEU A 8 12.85 -9.86 6.50
N ALA A 9 14.03 -10.08 5.92
CA ALA A 9 14.19 -10.25 4.46
C ALA A 9 13.38 -11.45 3.96
N GLN A 10 13.50 -12.57 4.66
CA GLN A 10 12.78 -13.79 4.35
C GLN A 10 11.27 -13.57 4.45
N THR A 11 10.79 -12.99 5.55
CA THR A 11 9.35 -12.70 5.77
C THR A 11 8.81 -11.77 4.69
N ALA A 12 9.50 -10.65 4.41
CA ALA A 12 9.01 -9.69 3.43
C ALA A 12 8.89 -10.31 2.03
N LEU A 13 9.88 -11.08 1.58
CA LEU A 13 9.90 -11.62 0.22
C LEU A 13 8.98 -12.85 0.08
N TYR A 14 9.07 -13.78 1.03
CA TYR A 14 8.46 -15.11 0.88
C TYR A 14 7.13 -15.25 1.60
N GLN A 15 6.73 -14.30 2.45
CA GLN A 15 5.43 -14.34 3.16
C GLN A 15 4.56 -13.12 2.86
N LEU A 16 5.14 -11.93 2.63
CA LEU A 16 4.37 -10.74 2.28
C LEU A 16 4.25 -10.57 0.76
N TYR A 17 5.32 -10.15 0.08
CA TYR A 17 5.26 -9.76 -1.33
C TYR A 17 4.81 -10.90 -2.26
N GLY A 18 5.33 -12.11 -2.09
CA GLY A 18 4.96 -13.25 -2.93
C GLY A 18 3.52 -13.72 -2.70
N PRO A 19 3.21 -14.36 -1.55
CA PRO A 19 1.95 -15.07 -1.39
C PRO A 19 0.79 -14.20 -0.90
N THR A 20 1.04 -13.05 -0.26
CA THR A 20 -0.04 -12.19 0.25
C THR A 20 -0.36 -11.07 -0.73
N LEU A 21 0.65 -10.28 -1.14
CA LEU A 21 0.46 -9.13 -2.02
C LEU A 21 0.51 -9.50 -3.52
N GLY A 22 1.06 -10.67 -3.85
CA GLY A 22 1.14 -11.18 -5.23
C GLY A 22 0.03 -12.18 -5.59
N GLU A 23 -0.85 -12.53 -4.65
CA GLU A 23 -2.05 -13.33 -4.91
C GLU A 23 -2.99 -12.53 -5.81
N THR A 24 -3.49 -13.14 -6.88
CA THR A 24 -4.35 -12.46 -7.85
C THR A 24 -5.66 -13.18 -8.22
N SER A 25 -6.02 -14.25 -7.52
CA SER A 25 -7.29 -14.95 -7.72
C SER A 25 -8.48 -14.17 -7.15
N VAL A 26 -8.27 -13.27 -6.19
CA VAL A 26 -9.34 -12.42 -5.61
C VAL A 26 -9.27 -10.98 -6.11
N LEU A 27 -8.12 -10.32 -5.92
CA LEU A 27 -7.86 -8.94 -6.37
C LEU A 27 -6.73 -8.96 -7.39
N ASN A 28 -6.87 -8.22 -8.50
CA ASN A 28 -5.73 -8.09 -9.42
C ASN A 28 -4.62 -7.20 -8.81
N ALA A 29 -3.44 -7.18 -9.45
CA ALA A 29 -2.28 -6.43 -8.96
C ALA A 29 -2.58 -4.92 -8.74
N LYS A 30 -3.40 -4.31 -9.60
CA LYS A 30 -3.84 -2.92 -9.46
C LYS A 30 -4.65 -2.72 -8.18
N GLU A 31 -5.68 -3.55 -7.99
CA GLU A 31 -6.59 -3.49 -6.84
C GLU A 31 -5.84 -3.71 -5.54
N THR A 32 -4.99 -4.75 -5.46
CA THR A 32 -4.15 -5.02 -4.29
C THR A 32 -3.23 -3.84 -3.97
N SER A 33 -2.66 -3.20 -4.99
CA SER A 33 -1.80 -2.02 -4.80
C SER A 33 -2.59 -0.81 -4.28
N LEU A 34 -3.78 -0.55 -4.80
CA LEU A 34 -4.64 0.54 -4.33
C LEU A 34 -5.11 0.33 -2.89
N VAL A 35 -5.44 -0.90 -2.50
CA VAL A 35 -5.76 -1.26 -1.10
C VAL A 35 -4.54 -1.09 -0.20
N THR A 36 -3.36 -1.49 -0.67
CA THR A 36 -2.10 -1.30 0.05
C THR A 36 -1.83 0.18 0.30
N VAL A 37 -1.96 1.04 -0.72
CA VAL A 37 -1.84 2.50 -0.58
C VAL A 37 -2.81 3.03 0.48
N ALA A 38 -4.09 2.62 0.44
CA ALA A 38 -5.07 3.05 1.43
C ALA A 38 -4.66 2.67 2.87
N GLY A 39 -4.18 1.43 3.06
CA GLY A 39 -3.69 0.93 4.33
C GLY A 39 -2.47 1.69 4.84
N LEU A 40 -1.51 2.03 3.98
CA LEU A 40 -0.31 2.79 4.36
C LEU A 40 -0.63 4.23 4.76
N MET A 41 -1.64 4.84 4.12
CA MET A 41 -2.12 6.17 4.48
C MET A 41 -2.69 6.18 5.90
N ILE A 42 -3.63 5.29 6.21
CA ILE A 42 -4.29 5.29 7.54
C ILE A 42 -3.40 4.77 8.67
N GLN A 43 -2.40 3.93 8.36
CA GLN A 43 -1.37 3.52 9.32
C GLN A 43 -0.30 4.62 9.54
N ASN A 44 -0.39 5.74 8.82
CA ASN A 44 0.50 6.89 8.93
C ASN A 44 1.99 6.54 8.73
N VAL A 45 2.31 5.77 7.69
CA VAL A 45 3.68 5.32 7.35
C VAL A 45 4.19 5.95 6.04
N PRO A 46 4.53 7.26 6.03
CA PRO A 46 4.81 8.02 4.80
C PRO A 46 6.02 7.50 4.00
N LEU A 47 7.02 6.91 4.69
CA LEU A 47 8.21 6.37 4.01
C LEU A 47 7.90 5.16 3.12
N GLN A 48 6.83 4.43 3.41
CA GLN A 48 6.36 3.33 2.55
C GLN A 48 5.38 3.84 1.50
N LEU A 49 4.57 4.84 1.84
CA LEU A 49 3.47 5.33 1.01
C LEU A 49 3.89 5.74 -0.41
N VAL A 50 4.98 6.53 -0.55
CA VAL A 50 5.41 7.06 -1.85
C VAL A 50 5.79 5.92 -2.82
N GLY A 51 6.63 4.98 -2.36
CA GLY A 51 7.06 3.84 -3.20
C GLY A 51 5.90 2.95 -3.63
N HIS A 52 4.96 2.70 -2.72
CA HIS A 52 3.77 1.89 -3.03
C HIS A 52 2.77 2.61 -3.93
N ALA A 53 2.66 3.93 -3.89
CA ALA A 53 1.85 4.68 -4.86
C ALA A 53 2.43 4.59 -6.27
N HIS A 54 3.75 4.69 -6.43
CA HIS A 54 4.40 4.40 -7.72
C HIS A 54 4.20 2.94 -8.16
N GLY A 55 4.28 1.99 -7.23
CA GLY A 55 3.96 0.59 -7.48
C GLY A 55 2.54 0.38 -8.01
N ALA A 56 1.55 1.10 -7.46
CA ALA A 56 0.17 1.05 -7.95
C ALA A 56 0.06 1.53 -9.40
N LEU A 57 0.76 2.60 -9.77
CA LEU A 57 0.81 3.08 -11.15
C LEU A 57 1.45 2.05 -12.09
N HIS A 58 2.56 1.43 -11.67
CA HIS A 58 3.20 0.35 -12.45
C HIS A 58 2.30 -0.89 -12.62
N ASN A 59 1.46 -1.17 -11.63
CA ASN A 59 0.48 -2.25 -11.69
C ASN A 59 -0.82 -1.87 -12.45
N GLY A 60 -0.84 -0.71 -13.11
CA GLY A 60 -1.92 -0.30 -14.02
C GLY A 60 -2.95 0.65 -13.41
N ALA A 61 -2.73 1.17 -12.20
CA ALA A 61 -3.57 2.24 -11.67
C ALA A 61 -3.30 3.56 -12.41
N SER A 62 -4.35 4.35 -12.59
CA SER A 62 -4.23 5.74 -13.02
C SER A 62 -3.97 6.66 -11.82
N GLN A 63 -3.38 7.84 -12.10
CA GLN A 63 -3.23 8.89 -11.07
C GLN A 63 -4.58 9.29 -10.45
N LYS A 64 -5.66 9.26 -11.24
CA LYS A 64 -7.02 9.56 -10.78
C LYS A 64 -7.53 8.52 -9.78
N GLU A 65 -7.24 7.23 -9.99
CA GLU A 65 -7.60 6.18 -9.04
C GLU A 65 -6.84 6.34 -7.71
N VAL A 66 -5.56 6.67 -7.75
CA VAL A 66 -4.77 6.94 -6.54
C VAL A 66 -5.31 8.15 -5.77
N GLN A 67 -5.62 9.25 -6.46
CA GLN A 67 -6.25 10.43 -5.86
C GLN A 67 -7.63 10.10 -5.28
N ARG A 68 -8.39 9.22 -5.93
CA ARG A 68 -9.69 8.77 -5.43
C ARG A 68 -9.55 7.99 -4.12
N VAL A 69 -8.57 7.10 -4.03
CA VAL A 69 -8.23 6.40 -2.78
C VAL A 69 -7.88 7.40 -1.68
N GLN A 70 -7.01 8.38 -1.98
CA GLN A 70 -6.65 9.43 -1.01
C GLN A 70 -7.88 10.18 -0.50
N SER A 71 -8.79 10.57 -1.39
CA SER A 71 -10.04 11.23 -1.01
C SER A 71 -10.89 10.37 -0.08
N ILE A 72 -11.04 9.07 -0.37
CA ILE A 72 -11.81 8.14 0.48
C ILE A 72 -11.18 8.02 1.86
N VAL A 73 -9.86 7.81 1.92
CA VAL A 73 -9.14 7.68 3.19
C VAL A 73 -9.20 8.97 4.00
N SER A 74 -9.05 10.14 3.37
CA SER A 74 -9.17 11.43 4.06
C SER A 74 -10.57 11.63 4.65
N THR A 75 -11.63 11.35 3.90
CA THR A 75 -13.01 11.46 4.43
C THR A 75 -13.24 10.56 5.65
N LEU A 76 -12.74 9.31 5.61
CA LEU A 76 -12.87 8.39 6.75
C LEU A 76 -11.98 8.82 7.92
N ALA A 77 -10.74 9.23 7.66
CA ALA A 77 -9.82 9.70 8.69
C ALA A 77 -10.37 10.94 9.41
N GLU A 78 -10.99 11.88 8.67
CA GLU A 78 -11.67 13.04 9.23
C GLU A 78 -12.87 12.61 10.10
N TYR A 79 -13.71 11.70 9.62
CA TYR A 79 -14.88 11.21 10.37
C TYR A 79 -14.49 10.52 11.68
N TYR A 80 -13.41 9.72 11.66
CA TYR A 80 -12.92 8.97 12.82
C TYR A 80 -11.82 9.70 13.61
N GLU A 81 -11.54 10.98 13.31
CA GLU A 81 -10.49 11.78 13.95
C GLU A 81 -9.12 11.08 14.00
N SER A 82 -8.79 10.33 12.94
CA SER A 82 -7.60 9.49 12.86
C SER A 82 -6.46 10.18 12.08
N PRO A 83 -5.20 10.07 12.53
CA PRO A 83 -4.06 10.59 11.78
C PRO A 83 -3.86 9.79 10.48
N MET A 84 -3.42 10.47 9.42
CA MET A 84 -3.08 9.81 8.16
C MET A 84 -1.85 10.43 7.50
N ALA A 85 -1.09 9.59 6.81
CA ALA A 85 -0.05 10.03 5.90
C ALA A 85 -0.67 10.52 4.59
N LYS A 86 -0.17 11.65 4.08
CA LYS A 86 -0.58 12.24 2.80
C LYS A 86 0.45 11.89 1.73
N LEU A 87 -0.05 11.63 0.51
CA LEU A 87 0.77 11.55 -0.70
C LEU A 87 1.19 12.96 -1.16
#